data_AF-A0A2T3XM90-F1
#
_entry.id   AF-A0A2T3XM90-F1
#
_cell.length_a   1.000
_cell.length_b   1.000
_cell.length_c   1.000
_cell.angle_alpha   90.00
_cell.angle_beta   90.00
_cell.angle_gamma   90.00
#
_symmetry.space_group_name_H-M   'P 1'
#
loop_
_entity.id
_entity.type
_entity.pdbx_description
1 polymer ?
#
loop_
_entity_poly.entity_id
_entity_poly.type
_entity_poly.pdbx_seq_one_letter_code
_entity_poly.pdbx_strand_id
1 'polypeptide(L)' 'MHKYFIDDQEVDETAAAAAWFDRAENQGIDIPKAISLWEDASERTGDASRRIVAHAGVRVVVEKK' A
#
# COMPACT_ATOMS: atom_id res chain seq x y z
N MET A 1 -2.00 2.34 -14.63
CA MET A 1 -1.07 1.27 -14.22
C MET A 1 -0.56 1.66 -12.84
N HIS A 2 -0.50 0.70 -11.92
CA HIS A 2 0.02 0.92 -10.58
C HIS A 2 1.45 0.40 -10.52
N LYS A 3 2.34 1.14 -9.87
CA LYS A 3 3.69 0.69 -9.54
C LYS A 3 3.82 0.63 -8.03
N TYR A 4 4.46 -0.42 -7.56
CA TYR A 4 4.62 -0.68 -6.14
C TYR A 4 6.10 -0.72 -5.81
N PHE A 5 6.47 -0.16 -4.66
CA PHE A 5 7.85 -0.14 -4.21
C PHE A 5 7.93 -0.54 -2.74
N ILE A 6 8.92 -1.36 -2.41
CA ILE A 6 9.31 -1.68 -1.04
C ILE A 6 10.77 -1.24 -0.90
N ASP A 7 11.08 -0.39 0.09
CA ASP A 7 12.45 0.06 0.34
C ASP A 7 13.13 0.63 -0.93
N ASP A 8 12.34 1.39 -1.72
CA ASP A 8 12.68 1.98 -3.03
C ASP A 8 12.90 1.00 -4.20
N GLN A 9 12.76 -0.31 -3.97
CA GLN A 9 12.81 -1.32 -5.03
C GLN A 9 11.42 -1.54 -5.64
N GLU A 10 11.32 -1.47 -6.98
CA GLU A 10 10.07 -1.81 -7.69
C GLU A 10 9.75 -3.30 -7.50
N VAL A 11 8.52 -3.59 -7.11
CA VAL A 11 8.01 -4.94 -6.91
C VAL A 11 6.63 -5.08 -7.56
N ASP A 12 6.17 -6.32 -7.71
CA ASP A 12 4.81 -6.58 -8.15
C ASP A 12 3.78 -6.30 -7.04
N GLU A 13 2.50 -6.21 -7.45
CA GLU A 13 1.39 -5.94 -6.54
C GLU A 13 1.27 -6.99 -5.43
N THR A 14 1.54 -8.27 -5.72
CA THR A 14 1.41 -9.36 -4.74
C THR A 14 2.45 -9.22 -3.64
N ALA A 15 3.71 -8.94 -4.02
CA ALA A 15 4.78 -8.70 -3.07
C ALA A 15 4.52 -7.45 -2.20
N ALA A 16 4.02 -6.37 -2.81
CA ALA A 16 3.69 -5.15 -2.09
C ALA A 16 2.50 -5.31 -1.13
N ALA A 17 1.45 -6.01 -1.57
CA ALA A 17 0.30 -6.33 -0.73
C ALA A 17 0.72 -7.20 0.47
N ALA A 18 1.52 -8.25 0.22
CA ALA A 18 2.02 -9.12 1.28
C ALA A 18 2.83 -8.33 2.34
N ALA A 19 3.74 -7.46 1.90
CA ALA A 19 4.51 -6.60 2.80
C ALA A 19 3.63 -5.59 3.54
N TRP A 20 2.60 -5.04 2.89
CA TRP A 20 1.65 -4.13 3.53
C TRP A 20 0.87 -4.84 4.64
N PHE A 21 0.27 -6.00 4.37
CA PHE A 21 -0.53 -6.72 5.37
C PHE A 21 0.30 -7.16 6.57
N ASP A 22 1.51 -7.67 6.34
CA ASP A 22 2.46 -8.04 7.41
C ASP A 22 2.82 -6.82 8.29
N ARG A 23 3.18 -5.69 7.66
CA ARG A 23 3.57 -4.49 8.40
C ARG A 23 2.38 -3.78 9.06
N ALA A 24 1.19 -3.87 8.47
CA ALA A 24 -0.05 -3.34 9.04
C ALA A 24 -0.45 -4.07 10.33
N GLU A 25 -0.35 -5.41 10.33
CA GLU A 25 -0.59 -6.21 11.54
C GLU A 25 0.41 -5.85 12.66
N ASN A 26 1.69 -5.70 12.34
CA ASN A 26 2.72 -5.25 13.28
C ASN A 26 2.45 -3.84 13.84
N GLN A 27 1.71 -2.99 13.13
CA GLN A 27 1.29 -1.66 13.58
C GLN A 27 -0.07 -1.66 14.30
N GLY A 28 -0.68 -2.83 14.53
CA GLY A 28 -1.98 -2.97 15.18
C GLY A 28 -3.16 -2.52 14.30
N ILE A 29 -2.99 -2.53 12.97
CA ILE A 29 -4.07 -2.28 12.03
C ILE A 29 -4.77 -3.62 11.78
N ASP A 30 -6.05 -3.69 12.11
CA ASP A 30 -6.86 -4.89 11.84
C ASP A 30 -6.90 -5.22 10.34
N ILE A 31 -6.90 -6.50 10.00
CA ILE A 31 -6.95 -7.01 8.62
C ILE A 31 -8.04 -6.33 7.77
N PRO A 32 -9.30 -6.19 8.22
CA PRO A 32 -10.33 -5.53 7.41
C PRO A 32 -9.99 -4.07 7.08
N LYS A 33 -9.40 -3.35 8.04
CA LYS A 33 -8.97 -1.96 7.85
C LYS A 33 -7.76 -1.89 6.92
N ALA A 34 -6.82 -2.83 7.04
CA ALA A 34 -5.68 -2.93 6.13
C ALA A 34 -6.14 -3.18 4.68
N ILE A 35 -7.17 -4.01 4.46
CA ILE A 35 -7.74 -4.25 3.12
C ILE A 35 -8.35 -2.95 2.57
N SER A 36 -9.21 -2.28 3.34
CA SER A 36 -9.83 -1.03 2.89
C SER A 36 -8.80 0.06 2.56
N LEU A 37 -7.73 0.17 3.37
CA LEU A 37 -6.62 1.09 3.11
C LEU A 37 -5.85 0.72 1.84
N TRP A 38 -5.65 -0.58 1.58
CA TRP A 38 -4.94 -1.04 0.38
C TRP A 38 -5.73 -0.77 -0.91
N GLU A 39 -7.04 -1.07 -0.88
CA GLU A 39 -7.95 -0.79 -1.99
C GLU A 39 -8.00 0.72 -2.27
N ASP A 40 -8.23 1.54 -1.23
CA ASP A 40 -8.27 3.00 -1.36
C ASP A 40 -6.91 3.55 -1.82
N ALA A 41 -5.78 3.02 -1.33
CA ALA A 41 -4.45 3.45 -1.77
C ALA A 41 -4.19 3.18 -3.27
N SER A 42 -4.83 2.14 -3.82
CA SER A 42 -4.79 1.82 -5.24
C SER A 42 -5.72 2.72 -6.06
N GLU A 43 -6.62 3.47 -5.41
CA GLU A 43 -7.43 4.49 -6.06
C GLU A 43 -6.69 5.81 -6.25
N ARG A 44 -7.17 6.57 -7.23
CA ARG A 44 -6.65 7.90 -7.55
C ARG A 44 -6.88 8.91 -6.44
N THR A 45 -7.93 8.73 -5.63
CA THR A 45 -8.36 9.62 -4.56
C THR A 45 -7.82 9.22 -3.19
N GLY A 46 -7.27 8.01 -3.04
CA GLY A 46 -6.77 7.51 -1.76
C GLY A 46 -5.37 7.99 -1.40
N ASP A 47 -5.10 9.28 -1.57
CA ASP A 47 -3.83 9.89 -1.16
C ASP A 47 -3.58 9.75 0.35
N ALA A 48 -4.65 9.74 1.16
CA ALA A 48 -4.55 9.50 2.60
C ALA A 48 -4.11 8.07 2.91
N SER A 49 -4.75 7.08 2.28
CA SER A 49 -4.39 5.68 2.48
C SER A 49 -3.01 5.36 1.92
N ARG A 50 -2.63 5.93 0.77
CA ARG A 50 -1.26 5.84 0.24
C ARG A 50 -0.21 6.33 1.21
N ARG A 51 -0.48 7.40 1.97
CA ARG A 51 0.46 7.88 3.00
C ARG A 51 0.59 6.90 4.15
N ILE A 52 -0.50 6.25 4.55
CA ILE A 52 -0.47 5.23 5.61
C ILE A 52 0.35 4.02 5.15
N VAL A 53 0.09 3.52 3.94
CA VAL A 53 0.83 2.41 3.34
C VAL A 53 2.32 2.77 3.17
N ALA A 54 2.62 4.01 2.75
CA ALA A 54 3.99 4.53 2.65
C ALA A 54 4.69 4.67 4.01
N HIS A 55 3.95 4.99 5.08
CA HIS A 55 4.49 5.03 6.44
C HIS A 55 4.85 3.63 6.96
N ALA A 56 4.18 2.60 6.46
CA ALA A 56 4.59 1.21 6.63
C ALA A 56 5.71 0.81 5.65
N GLY A 57 6.30 1.73 4.89
CA GLY A 57 7.42 1.46 3.98
C GLY A 57 7.04 0.76 2.68
N VAL A 58 5.75 0.77 2.32
CA VAL A 58 5.25 0.29 1.02
C VAL A 58 4.72 1.49 0.23
N ARG A 59 5.30 1.78 -0.93
CA ARG A 59 4.88 2.95 -1.73
C ARG A 59 4.05 2.49 -2.93
N VAL A 60 2.82 3.00 -3.02
CA VAL A 60 1.93 2.79 -4.16
C VAL A 60 1.93 4.05 -5.03
N VAL A 61 2.22 3.88 -6.32
CA VAL A 61 2.21 4.95 -7.31
C VAL A 61 1.13 4.65 -8.36
N VAL A 62 0.10 5.47 -8.40
CA VAL A 62 -0.99 5.37 -9.37
C VAL A 62 -0.72 6.35 -10.51
N GLU A 63 -0.28 5.86 -11.67
CA GLU A 63 -0.03 6.72 -12.84
C GLU A 63 -1.37 7.17 -13.46
N LYS A 64 -1.54 8.49 -13.62
CA LYS A 64 -2.63 9.08 -14.42
C LYS A 64 -2.28 8.91 -15.90
N LYS A 65 -3.15 8.24 -16.66
CA LYS A 65 -3.12 8.26 -18.12
C LYS A 65 -3.73 9.55 -18.64
#